data_AF-A0A442SH79-F1
#
_entry.id   AF-A0A442SH79-F1
#
_cell.length_a   1.000
_cell.length_b   1.000
_cell.length_c   1.000
_cell.angle_alpha   90.00
_cell.angle_beta   90.00
_cell.angle_gamma   90.00
#
_symmetry.space_group_name_H-M   'P 1'
#
loop_
_entity.id
_entity.type
_entity.pdbx_description
1 polymer ?
#
loop_
_entity_poly.entity_id
_entity_poly.type
_entity_poly.pdbx_seq_one_letter_code
_entity_poly.pdbx_strand_id
1 'polypeptide(L)' 'MRVSPPTIEEFAFHVELWSHDDLRVDDTLAVAKNIRVARAAYDEALKGQEGRIVKLRHGARVILP' A
#
# COMPACT_ATOMS: atom_id res chain seq x y z
N MET A 1 -9.87 -16.04 -25.22
CA MET A 1 -9.33 -14.97 -24.37
C MET A 1 -8.37 -15.63 -23.37
N ARG A 2 -7.05 -15.51 -23.56
CA ARG A 2 -6.07 -16.06 -22.60
C ARG A 2 -6.01 -15.08 -21.43
N VAL A 3 -6.57 -15.45 -20.28
CA VAL A 3 -6.37 -14.70 -19.04
C VAL A 3 -4.94 -15.04 -18.60
N SER A 4 -4.05 -14.06 -18.66
CA SER A 4 -2.70 -14.21 -18.10
C SER A 4 -2.83 -14.61 -16.62
N PRO A 5 -1.98 -15.51 -16.10
CA PRO A 5 -1.96 -15.79 -14.67
C PRO A 5 -1.76 -14.48 -13.92
N PRO A 6 -2.39 -14.29 -12.74
CA PRO A 6 -2.18 -13.09 -11.98
C PRO A 6 -0.70 -12.86 -11.76
N THR A 7 -0.19 -11.68 -12.15
CA THR A 7 1.21 -11.33 -11.89
C THR A 7 1.45 -11.29 -10.38
N ILE A 8 2.67 -11.52 -9.93
CA ILE A 8 3.06 -11.54 -8.50
C ILE A 8 2.57 -10.29 -7.72
N GLU A 9 2.31 -9.18 -8.42
CA GLU A 9 1.77 -7.92 -7.91
C GLU A 9 0.29 -8.00 -7.47
N GLU A 10 -0.51 -8.93 -8.01
CA GLU A 10 -1.97 -8.95 -7.81
C GLU A 10 -2.40 -9.36 -6.39
N PHE A 11 -1.47 -9.88 -5.58
CA PHE A 11 -1.73 -10.28 -4.19
C PHE A 11 -0.79 -9.65 -3.17
N ALA A 12 -0.04 -8.61 -3.54
CA ALA A 12 0.83 -7.93 -2.58
C ALA A 12 0.07 -6.87 -1.77
N PHE A 13 0.51 -6.68 -0.53
CA PHE A 13 0.16 -5.56 0.32
C PHE A 13 1.06 -4.38 -0.03
N HIS A 14 0.47 -3.21 -0.27
CA HIS A 14 1.15 -1.99 -0.66
C HIS A 14 1.00 -0.96 0.45
N VAL A 15 2.12 -0.37 0.87
CA VAL A 15 2.14 0.82 1.72
C VAL A 15 2.37 2.00 0.82
N GLU A 16 1.37 2.86 0.69
CA GLU A 16 1.33 3.94 -0.29
C GLU A 16 1.25 5.29 0.41
N LEU A 17 1.98 6.25 -0.11
CA LEU A 17 1.85 7.67 0.20
C LEU A 17 0.86 8.28 -0.79
N TRP A 18 -0.15 8.95 -0.27
CA TRP A 18 -1.20 9.58 -1.06
C TRP A 18 -1.02 11.09 -1.08
N SER A 19 -1.57 11.71 -2.13
CA SER A 19 -1.70 13.16 -2.23
C SER A 19 -2.55 13.71 -1.08
N HIS A 20 -2.34 14.98 -0.73
CA HIS A 20 -3.05 15.61 0.41
C HIS A 20 -4.58 15.67 0.23
N ASP A 21 -5.07 15.59 -1.00
CA ASP A 21 -6.49 15.53 -1.35
C ASP A 21 -7.06 14.10 -1.35
N ASP A 22 -6.23 13.11 -1.04
CA ASP A 22 -6.56 11.69 -1.00
C ASP A 22 -7.06 11.08 -2.33
N LEU A 23 -6.75 11.71 -3.47
CA LEU A 23 -7.27 11.29 -4.77
C LEU A 23 -6.33 10.34 -5.53
N ARG A 24 -5.03 10.40 -5.27
CA ARG A 24 -4.02 9.62 -6.01
C ARG A 24 -2.86 9.20 -5.14
N VAL A 25 -2.20 8.13 -5.57
CA VAL A 25 -0.93 7.69 -5.00
C VAL A 25 0.17 8.62 -5.50
N ASP A 26 0.88 9.26 -4.57
CA ASP A 26 2.10 10.03 -4.86
C ASP A 26 3.31 9.09 -4.94
N ASP A 27 3.40 8.09 -4.04
CA ASP A 27 4.51 7.12 -4.01
C ASP A 27 4.12 5.78 -3.37
N THR A 28 4.86 4.70 -3.68
CA THR A 28 4.75 3.39 -3.02
C THR A 28 5.97 3.15 -2.14
N LEU A 29 5.77 3.26 -0.83
CA LEU A 29 6.84 3.19 0.17
C LEU A 29 7.32 1.75 0.41
N ALA A 30 6.43 0.77 0.33
CA ALA A 30 6.78 -0.64 0.49
C ALA A 30 5.76 -1.58 -0.18
N VAL A 31 6.23 -2.77 -0.56
CA VAL A 31 5.40 -3.86 -1.08
C VAL A 31 5.79 -5.16 -0.37
N ALA A 32 4.81 -5.89 0.17
CA ALA A 32 5.05 -7.14 0.89
C ALA A 32 3.95 -8.17 0.62
N LYS A 33 4.29 -9.47 0.61
CA LYS A 33 3.30 -10.56 0.46
C LYS A 33 2.63 -10.99 1.77
N ASN A 34 3.14 -10.49 2.90
CA ASN A 34 2.66 -10.87 4.23
C ASN A 34 2.12 -9.63 4.96
N ILE A 35 0.92 -9.72 5.49
CA ILE A 35 0.25 -8.63 6.19
C ILE A 35 1.03 -8.14 7.42
N ARG A 36 1.72 -9.02 8.16
CA ARG A 36 2.50 -8.63 9.35
C ARG A 36 3.69 -7.77 8.97
N VAL A 37 4.36 -8.11 7.87
CA VAL A 37 5.49 -7.32 7.35
C VAL A 37 4.99 -5.98 6.81
N ALA A 38 3.89 -6.01 6.04
CA ALA A 38 3.28 -4.79 5.52
C ALA A 38 2.80 -3.86 6.63
N ARG A 39 2.26 -4.42 7.72
CA ARG A 39 1.84 -3.67 8.91
C ARG A 39 3.02 -2.99 9.58
N ALA A 40 4.12 -3.71 9.80
CA ALA A 40 5.32 -3.13 10.40
C ALA A 40 5.87 -1.97 9.54
N ALA A 41 5.88 -2.13 8.21
CA ALA A 41 6.28 -1.06 7.29
C ALA A 41 5.33 0.14 7.33
N TYR A 42 4.02 -0.09 7.43
CA TYR A 42 3.02 0.96 7.58
C TYR A 42 3.19 1.74 8.89
N ASP A 43 3.40 1.04 10.01
CA ASP A 43 3.59 1.67 11.33
C ASP A 43 4.88 2.53 11.36
N GLU A 44 5.94 2.11 10.67
CA GLU A 44 7.15 2.93 10.50
C GLU A 44 6.93 4.11 9.54
N ALA A 45 6.21 3.91 8.44
CA ALA A 45 5.89 4.99 7.50
C ALA A 45 5.09 6.12 8.17
N LEU A 46 4.14 5.78 9.05
CA LEU A 46 3.37 6.77 9.81
C LEU A 46 4.25 7.69 10.68
N LYS A 47 5.36 7.19 11.22
CA LYS A 47 6.29 7.98 12.05
C LYS A 47 7.10 8.97 11.22
N GLY A 48 7.45 8.60 9.99
CA GLY A 48 8.31 9.40 9.11
C GLY A 48 7.57 10.40 8.22
N GLN A 49 6.24 10.27 8.08
CA GLN A 49 5.42 11.01 7.12
C GLN A 49 4.36 11.87 7.82
N GLU A 50 4.78 12.65 8.82
CA GLU A 50 3.87 13.51 9.59
C GLU A 50 3.12 14.50 8.67
N GLY A 51 1.79 14.56 8.80
CA GLY A 51 0.91 15.40 7.97
C GLY A 51 0.63 14.88 6.56
N ARG A 52 1.14 13.70 6.19
CA ARG A 52 0.85 13.04 4.91
C ARG A 52 -0.15 11.90 5.09
N ILE A 53 -0.85 11.56 4.01
CA ILE A 53 -1.79 10.43 4.01
C ILE A 53 -1.02 9.17 3.62
N VAL A 54 -0.91 8.21 4.53
CA VAL A 54 -0.31 6.90 4.26
C VAL A 54 -1.42 5.85 4.33
N LYS A 55 -1.47 4.92 3.38
CA LYS A 55 -2.47 3.84 3.35
C LYS A 55 -1.83 2.49 3.17
N LEU A 56 -2.36 1.48 3.85
CA LEU A 56 -2.07 0.08 3.59
C LEU A 56 -3.17 -0.53 2.73
N ARG A 57 -2.82 -1.04 1.54
CA ARG A 57 -3.76 -1.60 0.57
C ARG A 57 -3.43 -3.02 0.17
N HIS A 58 -4.46 -3.75 -0.26
CA HIS A 58 -4.33 -5.05 -0.92
C HIS A 58 -5.30 -5.08 -2.10
N GLY A 59 -4.74 -5.04 -3.31
CA GLY A 59 -5.52 -4.75 -4.52
C GLY A 59 -6.27 -3.42 -4.39
N ALA A 60 -7.58 -3.43 -4.66
CA ALA A 60 -8.44 -2.25 -4.56
C ALA A 60 -8.88 -1.89 -3.12
N ARG A 61 -8.57 -2.72 -2.12
CA ARG A 61 -9.05 -2.54 -0.73
C ARG A 61 -8.02 -1.82 0.13
N VAL A 62 -8.47 -0.81 0.88
CA VAL A 62 -7.72 -0.24 2.02
C VAL A 62 -7.96 -1.12 3.23
N ILE A 63 -6.88 -1.54 3.90
CA ILE A 63 -6.94 -2.45 5.05
C ILE A 63 -6.86 -1.66 6.35
N LEU A 64 -6.11 -0.57 6.37
CA LEU A 64 -5.93 0.28 7.55
C LEU A 64 -6.03 1.76 7.16
N PRO A 65 -6.75 2.56 7.95
CA PRO A 65 -6.65 4.00 7.93
C PRO A 65 -5.34 4.45 8.58
#